data_AF-A0A818ZM59-F1
#
_entry.id   AF-A0A818ZM59-F1
#
_cell.length_a   1.000
_cell.length_b   1.000
_cell.length_c   1.000
_cell.angle_alpha   90.00
_cell.angle_beta   90.00
_cell.angle_gamma   90.00
#
_symmetry.space_group_name_H-M   'P 1'
#
loop_
_entity.id
_entity.type
_entity.pdbx_description
1 polymer ?
#
loop_
_entity_poly.entity_id
_entity_poly.type
_entity_poly.pdbx_seq_one_letter_code
_entity_poly.pdbx_strand_id
1 'polypeptide(L)'
;MVSRYRDLTNENINILIKEFIIPYSHLKQFKEHLNDESKARIASYEEKLDTILWYSEDLQCSDVDDIISERLQNGEQITLPYGKLMERLLLLRTLLNNENETTTFENYEHGRERGGRRQITRNVHDQHSTQLSKRKLYSDLLLIAEVQLEKIKLPLESPVAVMGDASDSMEVAIRTATILSSLLTAVCSAKLNFFNTEMFLPTFTPKTIEDVLTLALTTRADGGTANVAGLVSYYNNKEVIKKFVMVTDDEENTDAQIVDGTSTRFFELFMKYRTEIYPAKLVFISFLRHQHAQGQMYKEF
;
A
#
# COMPACT_ATOMS: atom_id res chain seq x y z
N MET A 1 40.19 15.50 2.90
CA MET A 1 38.82 15.30 3.41
C MET A 1 38.33 13.84 3.30
N VAL A 2 38.85 13.03 2.36
CA VAL A 2 38.37 11.64 2.10
C VAL A 2 38.96 10.55 3.03
N SER A 3 40.01 10.83 3.83
CA SER A 3 40.72 9.75 4.55
C SER A 3 40.10 9.30 5.88
N ARG A 4 39.07 9.97 6.42
CA ARG A 4 38.41 9.57 7.69
C ARG A 4 37.14 8.75 7.51
N TYR A 5 36.65 8.59 6.27
CA TYR A 5 35.48 7.75 5.96
C TYR A 5 35.78 6.24 6.06
N ARG A 6 37.05 5.83 6.14
CA ARG A 6 37.46 4.43 6.14
C ARG A 6 37.31 3.72 7.48
N ASP A 7 37.09 4.47 8.56
CA ASP A 7 37.06 3.94 9.93
C ASP A 7 35.66 4.03 10.56
N LEU A 8 34.58 4.04 9.77
CA LEU A 8 33.21 3.97 10.32
C LEU A 8 33.01 2.62 11.00
N THR A 9 32.67 2.65 12.29
CA THR A 9 32.34 1.47 13.10
C THR A 9 31.05 1.71 13.86
N ASN A 10 30.47 0.63 14.39
CA ASN A 10 29.25 0.70 15.21
C ASN A 10 29.42 1.64 16.43
N GLU A 11 30.64 1.73 16.96
CA GLU A 11 30.96 2.47 18.18
C GLU A 11 31.15 3.97 17.94
N ASN A 12 31.62 4.38 16.75
CA ASN A 12 31.96 5.77 16.46
C ASN A 12 30.96 6.48 15.52
N ILE A 13 30.00 5.75 14.94
CA ILE A 13 29.10 6.25 13.91
C ILE A 13 28.35 7.52 14.33
N ASN A 14 27.75 7.52 15.53
CA ASN A 14 26.99 8.67 16.04
C ASN A 14 27.88 9.89 16.34
N ILE A 15 29.16 9.68 16.67
CA ILE A 15 30.12 10.78 16.88
C ILE A 15 30.52 11.38 15.53
N LEU A 16 30.81 10.53 14.55
CA LEU A 16 31.24 10.98 13.22
C LEU A 16 30.12 11.71 12.47
N ILE A 17 28.86 11.30 12.63
CA ILE A 17 27.71 12.01 12.04
C ILE A 17 27.59 13.44 12.60
N LYS A 18 27.94 13.67 13.87
CA LYS A 18 27.95 15.03 14.46
C LYS A 18 29.03 15.94 13.85
N GLU A 19 30.14 15.37 13.40
CA GLU A 19 31.26 16.14 12.86
C GLU A 19 31.20 16.29 11.34
N PHE A 20 30.65 15.30 10.64
CA PHE A 20 30.73 15.20 9.18
C PHE A 20 29.34 15.01 8.55
N ILE A 21 29.20 15.56 7.34
CA ILE A 21 28.08 15.24 6.45
C ILE A 21 28.44 13.95 5.73
N ILE A 22 27.72 12.87 6.04
CA ILE A 22 27.95 11.54 5.47
C ILE A 22 26.66 11.10 4.76
N PRO A 23 26.67 10.88 3.44
CA PRO A 23 25.45 10.44 2.74
C PRO A 23 24.93 9.13 3.33
N TYR A 24 23.61 9.03 3.49
CA TYR A 24 22.94 7.91 4.15
C TYR A 24 23.26 6.57 3.47
N SER A 25 23.50 6.56 2.17
CA SER A 25 23.93 5.37 1.43
C SER A 25 25.18 4.70 2.02
N HIS A 26 26.10 5.46 2.62
CA HIS A 26 27.28 4.96 3.31
C HIS A 26 27.01 4.56 4.77
N LEU A 27 25.95 5.12 5.37
CA LEU A 27 25.53 4.87 6.75
C LEU A 27 24.57 3.68 6.87
N LYS A 28 23.91 3.28 5.78
CA LYS A 28 22.85 2.25 5.76
C LYS A 28 23.25 0.93 6.43
N GLN A 29 24.51 0.51 6.30
CA GLN A 29 25.02 -0.71 6.93
C GLN A 29 25.05 -0.64 8.47
N PHE A 30 24.98 0.56 9.05
CA PHE A 30 25.03 0.85 10.48
C PHE A 30 23.67 1.27 11.05
N LYS A 31 22.58 1.11 10.29
CA LYS A 31 21.25 1.65 10.64
C LYS A 31 20.76 1.29 12.05
N GLU A 32 21.05 0.06 12.51
CA GLU A 32 20.66 -0.42 13.84
C GLU A 32 21.41 0.27 14.99
N HIS A 33 22.49 0.99 14.69
CA HIS A 33 23.33 1.71 15.65
C HIS A 33 23.10 3.22 15.63
N LEU A 34 22.23 3.73 14.75
CA LEU A 34 21.92 5.16 14.67
C LEU A 34 20.95 5.55 15.78
N ASN A 35 21.35 6.50 16.62
CA ASN A 35 20.44 7.11 17.58
C ASN A 35 19.56 8.20 16.93
N ASP A 36 18.50 8.63 17.61
CA ASP A 36 17.53 9.56 17.05
C ASP A 36 18.14 10.93 16.70
N GLU A 37 19.11 11.41 17.49
CA GLU A 37 19.87 12.62 17.17
C GLU A 37 20.62 12.49 15.82
N SER A 38 21.22 11.34 15.56
CA SER A 38 21.94 11.08 14.30
C SER A 38 20.97 10.92 13.14
N LYS A 39 19.82 10.25 13.35
CA LYS A 39 18.77 10.13 12.32
C LYS A 39 18.21 11.50 11.93
N ALA A 40 17.86 12.33 12.91
CA ALA A 40 17.40 13.70 12.69
C ALA A 40 18.45 14.52 11.94
N ARG A 41 19.72 14.41 12.35
CA ARG A 41 20.83 15.08 11.67
C ARG A 41 20.96 14.64 10.20
N ILE A 42 20.90 13.34 9.92
CA ILE A 42 20.90 12.79 8.56
C ILE A 42 19.76 13.41 7.74
N ALA A 43 18.54 13.40 8.29
CA ALA A 43 17.37 13.96 7.60
C ALA A 43 17.50 15.47 7.32
N SER A 44 18.20 16.22 8.18
CA SER A 44 18.39 17.67 7.98
C SER A 44 19.36 18.03 6.85
N TYR A 45 20.41 17.22 6.61
CA TYR A 45 21.42 17.54 5.60
C TYR A 45 21.26 16.77 4.29
N GLU A 46 20.47 15.69 4.27
CA GLU A 46 20.30 14.90 3.05
C GLU A 46 19.68 15.75 1.94
N GLU A 47 20.32 15.75 0.77
CA GLU A 47 19.98 16.69 -0.31
C GLU A 47 18.55 16.46 -0.82
N LYS A 48 18.14 15.19 -0.90
CA LYS A 48 16.85 14.79 -1.49
C LYS A 48 15.94 14.20 -0.43
N LEU A 49 14.76 14.79 -0.27
CA LEU A 49 13.72 14.23 0.57
C LEU A 49 13.31 12.81 0.17
N ASP A 50 13.37 12.50 -1.14
CA ASP A 50 13.14 11.15 -1.66
C ASP A 50 14.03 10.10 -1.00
N THR A 51 15.30 10.42 -0.71
CA THR A 51 16.23 9.48 -0.05
C THR A 51 15.76 9.18 1.38
N ILE A 52 15.33 10.20 2.11
CA ILE A 52 14.86 10.05 3.50
C ILE A 52 13.58 9.22 3.53
N LEU A 53 12.62 9.55 2.65
CA LEU A 53 11.36 8.82 2.54
C LEU A 53 11.56 7.37 2.04
N TRP A 54 12.55 7.13 1.17
CA TRP A 54 12.87 5.79 0.71
C TRP A 54 13.36 4.87 1.84
N TYR A 55 14.11 5.44 2.79
CA TYR A 55 14.68 4.75 3.94
C TYR A 55 13.99 5.10 5.26
N SER A 56 12.71 5.48 5.21
CA SER A 56 11.98 5.98 6.38
C SER A 56 11.90 4.97 7.54
N GLU A 57 11.93 3.67 7.23
CA GLU A 57 11.97 2.59 8.24
C GLU A 57 13.29 2.58 9.00
N ASP A 58 14.41 2.82 8.30
CA ASP A 58 15.73 2.83 8.91
C ASP A 58 15.96 4.12 9.72
N LEU A 59 15.39 5.24 9.26
CA LEU A 59 15.51 6.57 9.86
C LEU A 59 14.32 6.94 10.77
N GLN A 60 13.52 5.96 11.18
CA GLN A 60 12.28 6.22 11.92
C GLN A 60 12.57 6.85 13.30
N CYS A 61 12.14 8.10 13.50
CA CYS A 61 11.96 8.78 14.79
C CYS A 61 11.11 10.06 14.62
N SER A 62 10.56 10.60 15.71
CA SER A 62 9.68 11.79 15.68
C SER A 62 10.35 13.01 15.04
N ASP A 63 11.62 13.25 15.36
CA ASP A 63 12.37 14.40 14.84
C ASP A 63 12.53 14.31 13.31
N VAL A 64 12.68 13.11 12.76
CA VAL A 64 12.75 12.90 11.30
C VAL A 64 11.39 13.19 10.66
N ASP A 65 10.28 12.78 11.27
CA ASP A 65 8.93 13.08 10.76
C ASP A 65 8.68 14.60 10.73
N ASP A 66 9.12 15.34 11.75
CA ASP A 66 9.01 16.80 11.83
C ASP A 66 9.86 17.49 10.75
N ILE A 67 11.12 17.05 10.56
CA ILE A 67 12.02 17.57 9.52
C ILE A 67 11.45 17.34 8.13
N ILE A 68 10.92 16.14 7.85
CA ILE A 68 10.29 15.85 6.56
C ILE A 68 9.10 16.78 6.34
N SER A 69 8.23 16.92 7.34
CA SER A 69 7.05 17.79 7.25
C SER A 69 7.44 19.26 7.03
N GLU A 70 8.46 19.76 7.73
CA GLU A 70 8.98 21.12 7.53
C GLU A 70 9.51 21.34 6.10
N ARG A 71 10.30 20.39 5.58
CA ARG A 71 10.84 20.45 4.22
C ARG A 71 9.73 20.47 3.16
N LEU A 72 8.70 19.63 3.32
CA LEU A 72 7.51 19.63 2.46
C LEU A 72 6.78 20.99 2.51
N GLN A 73 6.59 21.54 3.71
CA GLN A 73 5.93 22.85 3.91
C GLN A 73 6.73 24.01 3.30
N ASN A 74 8.06 23.90 3.27
CA ASN A 74 8.95 24.85 2.60
C ASN A 74 8.98 24.68 1.07
N GLY A 75 8.16 23.78 0.51
CA GLY A 75 7.95 23.61 -0.92
C GLY A 75 8.90 22.62 -1.60
N GLU A 76 9.69 21.86 -0.84
CA GLU A 76 10.50 20.80 -1.41
C GLU A 76 9.60 19.74 -2.07
N GLN A 77 9.91 19.42 -3.32
CA GLN A 77 9.12 18.47 -4.12
C GLN A 77 9.69 17.06 -3.96
N ILE A 78 8.80 16.08 -3.82
CA ILE A 78 9.16 14.67 -3.87
C ILE A 78 8.91 14.11 -5.28
N THR A 79 9.81 13.26 -5.74
CA THR A 79 9.71 12.58 -7.05
C THR A 79 9.64 11.07 -6.92
N LEU A 80 9.29 10.57 -5.72
CA LEU A 80 9.07 9.16 -5.46
C LEU A 80 8.10 8.54 -6.48
N PRO A 81 8.40 7.34 -7.00
CA PRO A 81 7.42 6.57 -7.75
C PRO A 81 6.13 6.40 -6.94
N TYR A 82 4.99 6.55 -7.60
CA TYR A 82 3.67 6.52 -6.95
C TYR A 82 3.45 5.27 -6.08
N GLY A 83 3.89 4.10 -6.55
CA GLY A 83 3.81 2.86 -5.78
C GLY A 83 4.58 2.93 -4.45
N LYS A 84 5.76 3.57 -4.43
CA LYS A 84 6.54 3.76 -3.20
C LYS A 84 5.85 4.74 -2.25
N LEU A 85 5.24 5.80 -2.77
CA LEU A 85 4.44 6.73 -1.98
C LEU A 85 3.24 6.03 -1.31
N MET A 86 2.51 5.19 -2.05
CA MET A 86 1.40 4.40 -1.50
C MET A 86 1.86 3.44 -0.40
N GLU A 87 3.02 2.79 -0.58
CA GLU A 87 3.62 1.92 0.44
C GLU A 87 3.92 2.69 1.74
N ARG A 88 4.47 3.92 1.63
CA ARG A 88 4.76 4.79 2.78
C ARG A 88 3.47 5.22 3.50
N LEU A 89 2.44 5.62 2.75
CA LEU A 89 1.14 5.98 3.32
C LEU A 89 0.49 4.80 4.04
N LEU A 90 0.55 3.60 3.45
CA LEU A 90 0.01 2.40 4.07
C LEU A 90 0.74 2.07 5.38
N LEU A 91 2.06 2.18 5.41
CA LEU A 91 2.87 1.98 6.62
C LEU A 91 2.46 2.98 7.71
N LEU A 92 2.46 4.28 7.39
CA LEU A 92 2.08 5.33 8.33
C LEU A 92 0.67 5.11 8.88
N ARG A 93 -0.29 4.76 8.01
CA ARG A 93 -1.66 4.47 8.42
C ARG A 93 -1.76 3.25 9.35
N THR A 94 -1.00 2.20 9.05
CA THR A 94 -0.94 0.99 9.90
C THR A 94 -0.41 1.33 11.29
N LEU A 95 0.67 2.11 11.37
CA LEU A 95 1.24 2.56 12.64
C LEU A 95 0.24 3.41 13.44
N LEU A 96 -0.44 4.35 12.77
CA LEU A 96 -1.44 5.21 13.41
C LEU A 96 -2.64 4.40 13.94
N ASN A 97 -3.05 3.33 13.27
CA ASN A 97 -4.15 2.47 13.72
C ASN A 97 -3.78 1.60 14.92
N ASN A 98 -2.62 0.95 14.88
CA ASN A 98 -2.15 0.06 15.96
C ASN A 98 -1.94 0.82 17.29
N GLU A 99 -1.48 2.08 17.21
CA GLU A 99 -1.30 2.94 18.37
C GLU A 99 -2.63 3.39 19.00
N ASN A 100 -3.70 3.55 18.20
CA ASN A 100 -5.04 3.86 18.70
C ASN A 100 -5.68 2.66 19.42
N GLU A 101 -5.39 1.42 19.00
CA GLU A 101 -5.89 0.21 19.68
C GLU A 101 -5.19 -0.02 21.03
N THR A 102 -3.89 0.27 21.12
CA THR A 102 -3.09 0.12 22.35
C THR A 102 -3.55 1.08 23.46
N THR A 103 -3.91 2.32 23.09
CA THR A 103 -4.43 3.32 24.05
C THR A 103 -5.82 3.00 24.59
N THR A 104 -6.62 2.18 23.90
CA THR A 104 -7.91 1.69 24.42
C THR A 104 -7.77 0.60 25.49
N PHE A 105 -6.74 -0.24 25.44
CA PHE A 105 -6.53 -1.31 26.43
C PHE A 105 -5.94 -0.81 27.75
N GLU A 106 -5.01 0.14 27.74
CA GLU A 106 -4.43 0.72 28.98
C GLU A 106 -5.47 1.47 29.82
N ASN A 107 -6.50 2.03 29.18
CA ASN A 107 -7.60 2.72 29.88
C ASN A 107 -8.58 1.76 30.59
N TYR A 108 -8.57 0.46 30.26
CA TYR A 108 -9.41 -0.54 30.93
C TYR A 108 -8.73 -1.20 32.16
N GLU A 109 -7.39 -1.15 32.28
CA GLU A 109 -6.67 -1.74 33.41
C GLU A 109 -6.31 -0.76 34.53
N HIS A 110 -6.38 0.57 34.31
CA HIS A 110 -6.04 1.57 35.33
C HIS A 110 -7.14 1.89 36.37
N GLY A 111 -8.15 1.02 36.50
CA GLY A 111 -9.15 1.07 37.57
C GLY A 111 -8.69 0.52 38.92
N ARG A 112 -7.52 -0.12 39.01
CA ARG A 112 -6.97 -0.66 40.26
C ARG A 112 -5.45 -0.55 40.29
N GLU A 113 -4.93 0.53 40.86
CA GLU A 113 -3.89 0.49 41.90
C GLU A 113 -3.39 1.90 42.26
N ARG A 114 -3.43 2.19 43.56
CA ARG A 114 -2.87 3.40 44.17
C ARG A 114 -1.40 3.16 44.49
N GLY A 115 -0.51 4.01 43.96
CA GLY A 115 0.81 4.27 44.57
C GLY A 115 1.98 4.28 43.59
N GLY A 116 2.32 5.46 43.04
CA GLY A 116 3.51 5.59 42.18
C GLY A 116 3.64 6.92 41.42
N ARG A 117 3.35 8.07 42.04
CA ARG A 117 3.55 9.38 41.40
C ARG A 117 5.04 9.76 41.41
N ARG A 118 5.79 9.45 40.34
CA ARG A 118 6.87 10.32 39.79
C ARG A 118 7.59 9.89 38.50
N GLN A 119 7.19 8.83 37.79
CA GLN A 119 7.81 8.47 36.49
C GLN A 119 6.86 8.45 35.26
N ILE A 120 5.55 8.63 35.46
CA ILE A 120 4.54 8.46 34.37
C ILE A 120 4.43 9.69 33.46
N THR A 121 4.83 10.89 33.90
CA THR A 121 4.58 12.13 33.14
C THR A 121 5.54 12.42 31.98
N ARG A 122 6.71 11.77 31.89
CA ARG A 122 7.62 11.97 30.74
C ARG A 122 7.25 11.11 29.53
N ASN A 123 6.90 9.84 29.74
CA ASN A 123 6.58 8.92 28.64
C ASN A 123 5.31 9.32 27.87
N VAL A 124 4.30 9.87 28.56
CA VAL A 124 3.04 10.29 27.91
C VAL A 124 3.25 11.51 27.00
N HIS A 125 4.18 12.40 27.35
CA HIS A 125 4.44 13.60 26.54
C HIS A 125 5.19 13.27 25.25
N ASP A 126 6.20 12.38 25.33
CA ASP A 126 6.98 11.93 24.16
C ASP A 126 6.16 11.04 23.21
N GLN A 127 5.23 10.23 23.72
CA GLN A 127 4.34 9.44 22.87
C GLN A 127 3.34 10.33 22.11
N HIS A 128 2.79 11.36 22.78
CA HIS A 128 1.85 12.28 22.16
C HIS A 128 2.51 13.17 21.09
N SER A 129 3.74 13.65 21.32
CA SER A 129 4.48 14.41 20.30
C SER A 129 4.78 13.55 19.08
N THR A 130 5.28 12.33 19.29
CA THR A 130 5.56 11.37 18.21
C THR A 130 4.32 11.08 17.37
N GLN A 131 3.15 10.90 18.00
CA GLN A 131 1.90 10.65 17.28
C GLN A 131 1.47 11.87 16.44
N LEU A 132 1.65 13.08 16.97
CA LEU A 132 1.30 14.31 16.27
C LEU A 132 2.17 14.49 15.01
N SER A 133 3.48 14.26 15.12
CA SER A 133 4.43 14.34 14.01
C SER A 133 4.09 13.33 12.90
N LYS A 134 3.79 12.07 13.26
CA LYS A 134 3.34 11.06 12.29
C LYS A 134 2.04 11.44 11.58
N ARG A 135 1.05 11.97 12.31
CA ARG A 135 -0.24 12.42 11.71
C ARG A 135 -0.04 13.57 10.74
N LYS A 136 0.85 14.52 11.08
CA LYS A 136 1.23 15.63 10.22
C LYS A 136 1.87 15.12 8.94
N LEU A 137 2.91 14.29 9.06
CA LEU A 137 3.59 13.67 7.92
C LEU A 137 2.64 12.88 7.02
N TYR A 138 1.75 12.07 7.62
CA TYR A 138 0.72 11.33 6.88
C TYR A 138 -0.16 12.27 6.04
N SER A 139 -0.63 13.36 6.64
CA SER A 139 -1.51 14.33 5.98
C SER A 139 -0.80 15.05 4.83
N ASP A 140 0.47 15.42 5.03
CA ASP A 140 1.28 16.08 4.01
C ASP A 140 1.55 15.15 2.80
N LEU A 141 1.89 13.88 3.06
CA LEU A 141 2.10 12.88 1.99
C LEU A 141 0.80 12.51 1.28
N LEU A 142 -0.33 12.47 2.01
CA LEU A 142 -1.65 12.16 1.44
C LEU A 142 -2.04 13.20 0.40
N LEU A 143 -1.84 14.50 0.72
CA LEU A 143 -2.12 15.59 -0.22
C LEU A 143 -1.30 15.46 -1.51
N ILE A 144 -0.04 15.07 -1.41
CA ILE A 144 0.83 14.86 -2.58
C ILE A 144 0.34 13.67 -3.40
N ALA A 145 -0.07 12.58 -2.75
CA ALA A 145 -0.59 11.40 -3.44
C ALA A 145 -1.89 11.71 -4.21
N GLU A 146 -2.80 12.50 -3.63
CA GLU A 146 -4.03 12.95 -4.30
C GLU A 146 -3.71 13.79 -5.56
N VAL A 147 -2.78 14.74 -5.45
CA VAL A 147 -2.34 15.54 -6.61
C VAL A 147 -1.67 14.67 -7.68
N GLN A 148 -0.95 13.63 -7.29
CA GLN A 148 -0.38 12.68 -8.24
C GLN A 148 -1.46 11.81 -8.91
N LEU A 149 -2.48 11.37 -8.16
CA LEU A 149 -3.61 10.59 -8.68
C LEU A 149 -4.33 11.33 -9.80
N GLU A 150 -4.64 12.62 -9.61
CA GLU A 150 -5.30 13.45 -10.61
C GLU A 150 -4.51 13.59 -11.93
N LYS A 151 -3.19 13.43 -11.85
CA LYS A 151 -2.30 13.50 -13.02
C LYS A 151 -2.24 12.18 -13.77
N ILE A 152 -2.58 11.05 -13.14
CA ILE A 152 -2.57 9.74 -13.79
C ILE A 152 -3.73 9.69 -14.78
N LYS A 153 -3.40 9.56 -16.07
CA LYS A 153 -4.38 9.35 -17.14
C LYS A 153 -4.20 7.97 -17.73
N LEU A 154 -5.19 7.12 -17.55
CA LEU A 154 -5.26 5.82 -18.21
C LEU A 154 -6.48 5.81 -19.12
N PRO A 155 -6.34 6.16 -20.42
CA PRO A 155 -7.46 6.22 -21.35
C PRO A 155 -7.93 4.79 -21.70
N LEU A 156 -8.77 4.24 -20.84
CA LEU A 156 -9.52 3.02 -21.11
C LEU A 156 -10.88 3.37 -21.70
N GLU A 157 -11.36 2.52 -22.60
CA GLU A 157 -12.66 2.75 -23.21
C GLU A 157 -13.73 2.26 -22.23
N SER A 158 -14.53 3.19 -21.70
CA SER A 158 -15.61 2.87 -20.77
C SER A 158 -16.80 2.19 -21.48
N PRO A 159 -17.56 1.33 -20.78
CA PRO A 159 -17.38 0.90 -19.38
C PRO A 159 -16.22 -0.08 -19.14
N VAL A 160 -15.56 0.09 -18.00
CA VAL A 160 -14.44 -0.75 -17.52
C VAL A 160 -14.88 -1.46 -16.23
N ALA A 161 -14.48 -2.72 -16.08
CA ALA A 161 -14.60 -3.45 -14.81
C ALA A 161 -13.21 -3.92 -14.35
N VAL A 162 -12.91 -3.71 -13.07
CA VAL A 162 -11.70 -4.17 -12.39
C VAL A 162 -12.10 -5.29 -11.43
N MET A 163 -11.45 -6.44 -11.59
CA MET A 163 -11.69 -7.64 -10.79
C MET A 163 -10.42 -7.91 -9.98
N GLY A 164 -10.50 -7.71 -8.66
CA GLY A 164 -9.39 -7.96 -7.74
C GLY A 164 -9.48 -9.34 -7.11
N ASP A 165 -8.40 -10.10 -7.19
CA ASP A 165 -8.26 -11.39 -6.52
C ASP A 165 -8.03 -11.20 -5.02
N ALA A 166 -8.83 -11.92 -4.25
CA ALA A 166 -8.79 -11.99 -2.80
C ALA A 166 -8.75 -13.45 -2.31
N SER A 167 -8.21 -14.38 -3.11
CA SER A 167 -7.99 -15.77 -2.74
C SER A 167 -6.84 -15.95 -1.74
N ASP A 168 -6.81 -17.08 -1.04
CA ASP A 168 -5.78 -17.41 -0.03
C ASP A 168 -4.34 -17.30 -0.56
N SER A 169 -4.12 -17.62 -1.84
CA SER A 169 -2.79 -17.55 -2.47
C SER A 169 -2.27 -16.11 -2.57
N MET A 170 -3.17 -15.13 -2.51
CA MET A 170 -2.84 -13.72 -2.52
C MET A 170 -2.45 -13.16 -1.16
N GLU A 171 -2.40 -13.92 -0.06
CA GLU A 171 -2.12 -13.39 1.30
C GLU A 171 -0.90 -12.44 1.38
N VAL A 172 0.18 -12.75 0.66
CA VAL A 172 1.38 -11.88 0.60
C VAL A 172 1.17 -10.64 -0.29
N ALA A 173 0.34 -10.74 -1.32
CA ALA A 173 0.12 -9.73 -2.35
C ALA A 173 -1.19 -8.93 -2.18
N ILE A 174 -2.08 -9.30 -1.28
CA ILE A 174 -3.47 -8.84 -1.21
C ILE A 174 -3.57 -7.32 -1.06
N ARG A 175 -2.68 -6.73 -0.25
CA ARG A 175 -2.61 -5.29 -0.06
C ARG A 175 -2.23 -4.59 -1.36
N THR A 176 -1.22 -5.08 -2.06
CA THR A 176 -0.76 -4.53 -3.34
C THR A 176 -1.82 -4.71 -4.42
N ALA A 177 -2.42 -5.90 -4.52
CA ALA A 177 -3.49 -6.18 -5.47
C ALA A 177 -4.72 -5.30 -5.23
N THR A 178 -5.10 -5.09 -3.97
CA THR A 178 -6.19 -4.20 -3.58
C THR A 178 -5.88 -2.73 -3.89
N ILE A 179 -4.64 -2.28 -3.65
CA ILE A 179 -4.20 -0.93 -4.02
C ILE A 179 -4.30 -0.74 -5.53
N LEU A 180 -3.76 -1.66 -6.34
CA LEU A 180 -3.81 -1.56 -7.80
C LEU A 180 -5.25 -1.57 -8.31
N SER A 181 -6.08 -2.49 -7.81
CA SER A 181 -7.49 -2.61 -8.21
C SER A 181 -8.27 -1.34 -7.89
N SER A 182 -8.08 -0.81 -6.69
CA SER A 182 -8.76 0.40 -6.21
C SER A 182 -8.27 1.66 -6.94
N LEU A 183 -6.97 1.74 -7.22
CA LEU A 183 -6.36 2.84 -7.96
C LEU A 183 -6.89 2.89 -9.41
N LEU A 184 -6.88 1.74 -10.10
CA LEU A 184 -7.41 1.64 -11.46
C LEU A 184 -8.90 1.98 -11.50
N THR A 185 -9.64 1.59 -10.46
CA THR A 185 -11.05 1.94 -10.31
C THR A 185 -11.24 3.46 -10.23
N ALA A 186 -10.49 4.13 -9.36
CA ALA A 186 -10.55 5.59 -9.20
C ALA A 186 -10.16 6.32 -10.49
N VAL A 187 -9.03 5.92 -11.12
CA VAL A 187 -8.51 6.57 -12.34
C VAL A 187 -9.42 6.37 -13.55
N CYS A 188 -9.99 5.18 -13.73
CA CYS A 188 -10.80 4.86 -14.90
C CYS A 188 -12.31 5.06 -14.68
N SER A 189 -12.73 5.47 -13.48
CA SER A 189 -14.14 5.45 -13.07
C SER A 189 -14.78 4.08 -13.36
N ALA A 190 -14.03 3.01 -13.06
CA ALA A 190 -14.42 1.65 -13.37
C ALA A 190 -15.40 1.09 -12.33
N LYS A 191 -16.03 -0.04 -12.66
CA LYS A 191 -16.62 -0.91 -11.64
C LYS A 191 -15.53 -1.69 -10.93
N LEU A 192 -15.74 -1.95 -9.64
CA LEU A 192 -14.84 -2.77 -8.83
C LEU A 192 -15.61 -3.90 -8.17
N ASN A 193 -15.12 -5.11 -8.37
CA ASN A 193 -15.51 -6.28 -7.60
C ASN A 193 -14.28 -7.08 -7.23
N PHE A 194 -14.36 -7.77 -6.10
CA PHE A 194 -13.36 -8.72 -5.69
C PHE A 194 -13.89 -10.14 -5.86
N PHE A 195 -13.00 -11.11 -5.91
CA PHE A 195 -13.38 -12.51 -5.97
C PHE A 195 -12.42 -13.39 -5.17
N ASN A 196 -12.97 -14.46 -4.62
CA ASN A 196 -12.27 -15.60 -4.06
C ASN A 196 -12.93 -16.86 -4.64
N THR A 197 -13.53 -17.72 -3.80
CA THR A 197 -14.51 -18.74 -4.19
C THR A 197 -15.77 -18.14 -4.81
N GLU A 198 -16.16 -16.94 -4.39
CA GLU A 198 -17.31 -16.19 -4.88
C GLU A 198 -16.96 -14.73 -5.15
N MET A 199 -17.88 -14.01 -5.79
CA MET A 199 -17.72 -12.58 -6.03
C MET A 199 -18.31 -11.79 -4.86
N PHE A 200 -17.59 -10.76 -4.43
CA PHE A 200 -18.10 -9.79 -3.48
C PHE A 200 -17.78 -8.36 -3.92
N LEU A 201 -18.62 -7.43 -3.45
CA LEU A 201 -18.44 -6.01 -3.69
C LEU A 201 -17.72 -5.38 -2.50
N PRO A 202 -16.83 -4.40 -2.74
CA PRO A 202 -16.30 -3.59 -1.65
C PRO A 202 -17.42 -2.79 -0.97
N THR A 203 -17.18 -2.38 0.27
CA THR A 203 -18.12 -1.55 1.06
C THR A 203 -18.39 -0.18 0.42
N PHE A 204 -17.47 0.31 -0.40
CA PHE A 204 -17.60 1.52 -1.20
C PHE A 204 -16.75 1.43 -2.47
N THR A 205 -17.09 2.25 -3.47
CA THR A 205 -16.25 2.42 -4.67
C THR A 205 -15.19 3.48 -4.40
N PRO A 206 -13.88 3.17 -4.53
CA PRO A 206 -12.82 4.10 -4.19
C PRO A 206 -12.74 5.27 -5.16
N LYS A 207 -12.57 6.47 -4.62
CA LYS A 207 -12.40 7.72 -5.39
C LYS A 207 -11.16 8.50 -4.98
N THR A 208 -10.73 8.33 -3.74
CA THR A 208 -9.59 9.02 -3.12
C THR A 208 -8.49 8.04 -2.71
N ILE A 209 -7.31 8.54 -2.36
CA ILE A 209 -6.22 7.74 -1.78
C ILE A 209 -6.64 7.15 -0.45
N GLU A 210 -7.38 7.90 0.36
CA GLU A 210 -7.87 7.43 1.65
C GLU A 210 -8.81 6.23 1.48
N ASP A 211 -9.67 6.26 0.45
CA ASP A 211 -10.53 5.12 0.08
C ASP A 211 -9.70 3.90 -0.33
N VAL A 212 -8.69 4.10 -1.19
CA VAL A 212 -7.79 3.05 -1.68
C VAL A 212 -7.06 2.37 -0.50
N LEU A 213 -6.49 3.17 0.39
CA LEU A 213 -5.79 2.68 1.57
C LEU A 213 -6.75 1.98 2.55
N THR A 214 -8.01 2.43 2.63
CA THR A 214 -9.01 1.82 3.52
C THR A 214 -9.33 0.42 3.02
N LEU A 215 -9.62 0.27 1.73
CA LEU A 215 -9.85 -1.04 1.12
C LEU A 215 -8.65 -1.96 1.32
N ALA A 216 -7.42 -1.46 1.09
CA ALA A 216 -6.20 -2.25 1.26
C ALA A 216 -5.99 -2.78 2.69
N LEU A 217 -6.52 -2.10 3.71
CA LEU A 217 -6.45 -2.54 5.10
C LEU A 217 -7.61 -3.44 5.52
N THR A 218 -8.76 -3.35 4.86
CA THR A 218 -9.97 -4.10 5.23
C THR A 218 -10.19 -5.36 4.41
N THR A 219 -9.71 -5.41 3.17
CA THR A 219 -9.81 -6.58 2.30
C THR A 219 -8.87 -7.67 2.80
N ARG A 220 -9.39 -8.89 2.93
CA ARG A 220 -8.64 -10.07 3.38
C ARG A 220 -8.56 -11.07 2.23
N ALA A 221 -7.47 -11.83 2.21
CA ALA A 221 -7.36 -13.00 1.36
C ALA A 221 -8.03 -14.18 2.08
N ASP A 222 -8.92 -14.89 1.39
CA ASP A 222 -9.54 -16.10 1.88
C ASP A 222 -10.01 -17.00 0.72
N GLY A 223 -10.13 -18.31 0.96
CA GLY A 223 -10.80 -19.23 0.06
C GLY A 223 -10.06 -19.54 -1.25
N GLY A 224 -10.81 -20.08 -2.22
CA GLY A 224 -10.26 -20.52 -3.51
C GLY A 224 -10.04 -19.38 -4.50
N THR A 225 -9.47 -19.73 -5.65
CA THR A 225 -9.17 -18.80 -6.74
C THR A 225 -10.15 -19.08 -7.86
N ALA A 226 -11.31 -18.39 -7.84
CA ALA A 226 -12.37 -18.52 -8.85
C ALA A 226 -12.48 -17.22 -9.67
N ASN A 227 -11.54 -17.01 -10.59
CA ASN A 227 -11.52 -15.83 -11.48
C ASN A 227 -12.84 -15.66 -12.23
N VAL A 228 -13.46 -16.77 -12.63
CA VAL A 228 -14.80 -16.81 -13.24
C VAL A 228 -15.86 -16.10 -12.40
N ALA A 229 -15.81 -16.18 -11.07
CA ALA A 229 -16.79 -15.54 -10.19
C ALA A 229 -16.82 -14.02 -10.41
N GLY A 230 -15.66 -13.42 -10.70
CA GLY A 230 -15.55 -12.00 -11.05
C GLY A 230 -16.32 -11.59 -12.30
N LEU A 231 -16.63 -12.54 -13.20
CA LEU A 231 -17.29 -12.30 -14.49
C LEU A 231 -18.79 -12.70 -14.49
N VAL A 232 -19.20 -13.63 -13.62
CA VAL A 232 -20.56 -14.22 -13.62
C VAL A 232 -21.66 -13.17 -13.60
N SER A 233 -21.56 -12.15 -12.75
CA SER A 233 -22.60 -11.12 -12.61
C SER A 233 -22.78 -10.31 -13.90
N TYR A 234 -21.69 -9.93 -14.57
CA TYR A 234 -21.72 -9.20 -15.84
C TYR A 234 -22.33 -10.05 -16.96
N TYR A 235 -21.99 -11.34 -17.01
CA TYR A 235 -22.54 -12.25 -18.00
C TYR A 235 -24.04 -12.49 -17.80
N ASN A 236 -24.46 -12.81 -16.57
CA ASN A 236 -25.85 -13.11 -16.24
C ASN A 236 -26.77 -11.91 -16.50
N ASN A 237 -26.30 -10.70 -16.16
CA ASN A 237 -27.06 -9.47 -16.39
C ASN A 237 -26.99 -8.96 -17.83
N LYS A 238 -26.25 -9.66 -18.72
CA LYS A 238 -25.93 -9.22 -20.09
C LYS A 238 -25.39 -7.79 -20.11
N GLU A 239 -24.61 -7.43 -19.09
CA GLU A 239 -24.07 -6.10 -18.93
C GLU A 239 -22.88 -5.90 -19.88
N VAL A 240 -22.91 -4.84 -20.68
CA VAL A 240 -21.82 -4.51 -21.61
C VAL A 240 -20.67 -3.84 -20.85
N ILE A 241 -19.51 -4.49 -20.87
CA ILE A 241 -18.22 -4.02 -20.39
C ILE A 241 -17.25 -4.11 -21.57
N LYS A 242 -16.54 -3.03 -21.86
CA LYS A 242 -15.64 -2.98 -23.01
C LYS A 242 -14.23 -3.47 -22.68
N LYS A 243 -13.80 -3.24 -21.44
CA LYS A 243 -12.50 -3.68 -20.95
C LYS A 243 -12.62 -4.24 -19.54
N PHE A 244 -12.07 -5.43 -19.37
CA PHE A 244 -11.86 -6.05 -18.07
C PHE A 244 -10.39 -5.91 -17.70
N VAL A 245 -10.13 -5.55 -16.45
CA VAL A 245 -8.81 -5.63 -15.85
C VAL A 245 -8.88 -6.62 -14.70
N MET A 246 -8.07 -7.67 -14.75
CA MET A 246 -8.00 -8.70 -13.72
C MET A 246 -6.67 -8.59 -12.99
N VAL A 247 -6.73 -8.49 -11.67
CA VAL A 247 -5.56 -8.39 -10.79
C VAL A 247 -5.51 -9.67 -9.96
N THR A 248 -4.59 -10.59 -10.24
CA THR A 248 -4.62 -11.98 -9.74
C THR A 248 -3.22 -12.60 -9.80
N ASP A 249 -3.01 -13.77 -9.21
CA ASP A 249 -1.82 -14.60 -9.45
C ASP A 249 -1.99 -15.60 -10.62
N ASP A 250 -3.14 -15.56 -11.29
CA ASP A 250 -3.53 -16.41 -12.42
C ASP A 250 -3.70 -17.91 -12.06
N GLU A 251 -3.77 -18.30 -10.78
CA GLU A 251 -3.87 -19.72 -10.34
C GLU A 251 -5.33 -20.20 -10.21
N GLU A 252 -6.19 -19.99 -11.24
CA GLU A 252 -7.61 -20.39 -11.20
C GLU A 252 -7.77 -21.89 -10.88
N ASN A 253 -8.41 -22.20 -9.77
CA ASN A 253 -8.58 -23.56 -9.24
C ASN A 253 -10.04 -23.94 -8.98
N THR A 254 -10.96 -22.97 -9.03
CA THR A 254 -12.38 -23.18 -8.69
C THR A 254 -13.30 -22.71 -9.82
N ASP A 255 -14.32 -23.51 -10.14
CA ASP A 255 -15.38 -23.17 -11.10
C ASP A 255 -16.46 -22.27 -10.45
N ALA A 256 -17.26 -21.59 -11.26
CA ALA A 256 -18.50 -20.95 -10.79
C ALA A 256 -19.70 -21.34 -11.66
N GLN A 257 -20.88 -21.30 -11.05
CA GLN A 257 -22.14 -21.54 -11.75
C GLN A 257 -22.71 -20.24 -12.34
N ILE A 258 -23.15 -20.31 -13.60
CA ILE A 258 -23.95 -19.25 -14.22
C ILE A 258 -25.46 -19.50 -14.03
N VAL A 259 -26.31 -18.56 -14.45
CA VAL A 259 -27.75 -18.58 -14.12
C VAL A 259 -28.51 -19.82 -14.60
N ASP A 260 -28.00 -20.52 -15.63
CA ASP A 260 -28.59 -21.74 -16.17
C ASP A 260 -28.15 -23.03 -15.42
N GLY A 261 -27.32 -22.89 -14.37
CA GLY A 261 -26.79 -23.99 -13.57
C GLY A 261 -25.50 -24.61 -14.13
N THR A 262 -24.99 -24.14 -15.27
CA THR A 262 -23.74 -24.63 -15.86
C THR A 262 -22.54 -24.19 -15.02
N SER A 263 -21.70 -25.16 -14.61
CA SER A 263 -20.37 -24.90 -14.05
C SER A 263 -19.40 -24.55 -15.17
N THR A 264 -18.62 -23.49 -15.01
CA THR A 264 -17.67 -23.04 -16.04
C THR A 264 -16.44 -22.37 -15.44
N ARG A 265 -15.38 -22.30 -16.23
CA ARG A 265 -14.11 -21.62 -15.94
C ARG A 265 -14.06 -20.24 -16.58
N PHE A 266 -13.11 -19.40 -16.17
CA PHE A 266 -13.07 -18.02 -16.62
C PHE A 266 -12.91 -17.91 -18.14
N PHE A 267 -11.98 -18.68 -18.72
CA PHE A 267 -11.71 -18.64 -20.16
C PHE A 267 -12.97 -18.92 -20.98
N GLU A 268 -13.68 -20.01 -20.66
CA GLU A 268 -14.90 -20.42 -21.35
C GLU A 268 -15.99 -19.33 -21.24
N LEU A 269 -16.22 -18.82 -20.03
CA LEU A 269 -17.24 -17.79 -19.80
C LEU A 269 -16.87 -16.48 -20.49
N PHE A 270 -15.60 -16.09 -20.51
CA PHE A 270 -15.13 -14.89 -21.18
C PHE A 270 -15.25 -15.00 -22.70
N MET A 271 -14.99 -16.17 -23.29
CA MET A 271 -15.21 -16.40 -24.72
C MET A 271 -16.70 -16.39 -25.09
N LYS A 272 -17.57 -16.95 -24.24
CA LYS A 272 -19.03 -16.81 -24.37
C LYS A 272 -19.46 -15.34 -24.26
N TYR A 273 -18.97 -14.61 -23.25
CA TYR A 273 -19.23 -13.19 -23.07
C TYR A 273 -18.87 -12.39 -24.33
N ARG A 274 -17.69 -12.65 -24.92
CA ARG A 274 -17.22 -11.98 -26.15
C ARG A 274 -18.12 -12.22 -27.36
N THR A 275 -18.71 -13.40 -27.44
CA THR A 275 -19.56 -13.83 -28.55
C THR A 275 -21.00 -13.32 -28.39
N GLU A 276 -21.54 -13.42 -27.17
CA GLU A 276 -22.96 -13.17 -26.91
C GLU A 276 -23.29 -11.74 -26.49
N ILE A 277 -22.35 -11.04 -25.83
CA ILE A 277 -22.62 -9.75 -25.18
C ILE A 277 -21.81 -8.64 -25.86
N TYR A 278 -20.49 -8.72 -25.79
CA TYR A 278 -19.61 -7.69 -26.35
C TYR A 278 -18.18 -8.20 -26.53
N PRO A 279 -17.48 -7.91 -27.64
CA PRO A 279 -16.10 -8.34 -27.89
C PRO A 279 -15.09 -7.56 -27.03
N ALA A 280 -15.20 -7.72 -25.71
CA ALA A 280 -14.41 -7.02 -24.71
C ALA A 280 -12.93 -7.38 -24.79
N LYS A 281 -12.09 -6.45 -24.32
CA LYS A 281 -10.66 -6.68 -24.11
C LYS A 281 -10.40 -7.08 -22.67
N LEU A 282 -9.37 -7.88 -22.44
CA LEU A 282 -8.93 -8.31 -21.13
C LEU A 282 -7.47 -7.91 -20.92
N VAL A 283 -7.17 -7.40 -19.72
CA VAL A 283 -5.83 -7.08 -19.27
C VAL A 283 -5.59 -7.82 -17.95
N PHE A 284 -4.50 -8.58 -17.88
CA PHE A 284 -4.04 -9.20 -16.64
C PHE A 284 -2.96 -8.34 -15.98
N ILE A 285 -3.05 -8.21 -14.67
CA ILE A 285 -2.00 -7.70 -13.78
C ILE A 285 -1.65 -8.86 -12.84
N SER A 286 -0.63 -9.61 -13.24
CA SER A 286 -0.32 -10.92 -12.66
C SER A 286 0.72 -10.85 -11.54
N PHE A 287 0.44 -11.49 -10.40
CA PHE A 287 1.35 -11.66 -9.26
C PHE A 287 1.98 -13.06 -9.27
N LEU A 288 2.93 -13.28 -10.19
CA LEU A 288 3.52 -14.59 -10.41
C LEU A 288 4.72 -14.86 -9.47
N ARG A 289 4.89 -16.14 -9.08
CA ARG A 289 5.99 -16.58 -8.19
C ARG A 289 7.39 -16.40 -8.77
N HIS A 290 7.52 -16.38 -10.10
CA HIS A 290 8.81 -16.25 -10.78
C HIS A 290 8.83 -15.07 -11.75
N GLN A 291 9.94 -14.35 -11.74
CA GLN A 291 10.19 -13.27 -12.69
C GLN A 291 10.18 -13.85 -14.11
N HIS A 292 9.41 -13.24 -15.01
CA HIS A 292 9.19 -13.69 -16.40
C HIS A 292 8.40 -14.99 -16.58
N ALA A 293 7.75 -15.51 -15.53
CA ALA A 293 6.76 -16.56 -15.74
C ALA A 293 5.60 -16.07 -16.60
N GLN A 294 4.96 -17.02 -17.28
CA GLN A 294 3.70 -16.80 -17.97
C GLN A 294 2.58 -17.41 -17.13
N GLY A 295 1.58 -16.61 -16.78
CA GLY A 295 0.43 -17.02 -15.97
C GLY A 295 -0.36 -18.17 -16.61
N GLN A 296 -1.00 -19.00 -15.79
CA GLN A 296 -1.79 -20.15 -16.27
C GLN A 296 -2.92 -19.66 -17.17
N MET A 297 -3.72 -18.70 -16.71
CA MET A 297 -4.86 -18.18 -17.48
C MET A 297 -4.46 -17.56 -18.81
N TYR A 298 -3.35 -16.83 -18.85
CA TYR A 298 -2.87 -16.21 -20.09
C TYR A 298 -2.49 -17.26 -21.16
N LYS A 299 -2.13 -18.50 -20.78
CA LYS A 299 -1.82 -19.58 -21.74
C LYS A 299 -3.07 -20.14 -22.44
N GLU A 300 -4.26 -19.86 -21.93
CA GLU A 300 -5.51 -20.33 -22.51
C GLU A 300 -5.97 -19.43 -23.68
N PHE A 301 -5.44 -18.22 -23.79
CA PHE A 301 -5.76 -17.21 -24.82
C PHE A 301 -4.79 -17.21 -26.01
#